data_AF-A0AAU9JKF1-F1
#
_entry.id   AF-A0AAU9JKF1-F1
#
_cell.length_a   1.000
_cell.length_b   1.000
_cell.length_c   1.000
_cell.angle_alpha   90.00
_cell.angle_beta   90.00
_cell.angle_gamma   90.00
#
_symmetry.space_group_name_H-M   'P 1'
#
loop_
_entity.id
_entity.type
_entity.pdbx_description
1 polymer ?
#
loop_
_entity_poly.entity_id
_entity_poly.type
_entity_poly.pdbx_seq_one_letter_code
_entity_poly.pdbx_strand_id
1 'polypeptide(L)'
;MEREYLEKWLNDIDNSIKEEEQGLENLQEAALWPGASTLSEIENESQGFSHFSESITSDVKLPVEERLTYYKARSLRSIQQKRQQQVQEEMDNLKNPLISKRSQKLASSNRDGKIEDRLMQEGIKQKMLQIKKEAQLSKEAKVQANPIITPLAASLKREGDIVDRLFEYQKIYQEKLENKKNDSPKDSKGIPKINKINGIESKYMKPNSPKTVYVETFSYKPEVNKKSEILASKLGDPKDRLLQKPKEKNLEDSEYTFKPSINRRENDPNKIEWWESLYQHGQFIKEKRERTKEEMDKIREEDPNLTFKPTIVTKGHKQESNEERFKRLEAWSKQKEQKIEEAKAQNSNKDLEGCTFAPKINKRLSSSKPKIETKGVDKFLQRQGLAKKNKNENDSPKKYQTETRNEDISAAEFENAMKALHDELHSINLNM
;
A
#
# COMPACT_ATOMS: atom_id res chain seq x y z
N MET A 1 -40.51 -16.18 8.93
CA MET A 1 -40.47 -15.71 7.54
C MET A 1 -39.08 -15.29 7.06
N GLU A 2 -38.45 -14.21 7.54
CA GLU A 2 -37.13 -13.80 6.99
C GLU A 2 -36.00 -14.82 7.25
N ARG A 3 -35.98 -15.46 8.42
CA ARG A 3 -34.98 -16.49 8.76
C ARG A 3 -35.13 -17.77 7.93
N GLU A 4 -36.37 -18.23 7.71
CA GLU A 4 -36.65 -19.43 6.91
C GLU A 4 -36.31 -19.22 5.42
N TYR A 5 -36.46 -17.98 4.93
CA TYR A 5 -36.06 -17.63 3.57
C TYR A 5 -34.54 -17.65 3.40
N LEU A 6 -33.81 -17.18 4.42
CA LEU A 6 -32.35 -17.20 4.45
C LEU A 6 -31.81 -18.64 4.56
N GLU A 7 -32.40 -19.48 5.41
CA GLU A 7 -32.03 -20.90 5.52
C GLU A 7 -32.32 -21.67 4.23
N LYS A 8 -33.44 -21.38 3.56
CA LYS A 8 -33.74 -21.97 2.25
C LYS A 8 -32.73 -21.53 1.18
N TRP A 9 -32.39 -20.25 1.13
CA TRP A 9 -31.43 -19.72 0.17
C TRP A 9 -30.02 -20.29 0.37
N LEU A 10 -29.58 -20.47 1.62
CA LEU A 10 -28.30 -21.12 1.92
C LEU A 10 -28.28 -22.60 1.51
N ASN A 11 -29.37 -23.33 1.74
CA ASN A 11 -29.51 -24.72 1.28
C ASN A 11 -29.49 -24.84 -0.26
N ASP A 12 -30.13 -23.90 -0.97
CA ASP A 12 -30.11 -23.88 -2.43
C ASP A 12 -28.69 -23.63 -2.98
N ILE A 13 -27.88 -22.82 -2.28
CA ILE A 13 -26.46 -22.60 -2.64
C ILE A 13 -25.63 -23.86 -2.40
N ASP A 14 -25.76 -24.49 -1.23
CA ASP A 14 -25.00 -25.71 -0.90
C ASP A 14 -25.33 -26.86 -1.87
N ASN A 15 -26.58 -26.97 -2.30
CA ASN A 15 -26.98 -27.95 -3.30
C ASN A 15 -26.37 -27.65 -4.68
N SER A 16 -26.33 -26.38 -5.09
CA SER A 16 -25.71 -25.97 -6.36
C SER A 16 -24.19 -26.25 -6.38
N ILE A 17 -23.51 -26.09 -5.25
CA ILE A 17 -22.08 -26.41 -5.13
C ILE A 17 -21.85 -27.93 -5.29
N LYS A 18 -22.69 -28.75 -4.63
CA LYS A 18 -22.61 -30.21 -4.75
C LYS A 18 -22.87 -30.70 -6.17
N GLU A 19 -23.80 -30.08 -6.89
CA GLU A 19 -24.06 -30.40 -8.30
C GLU A 19 -22.86 -30.05 -9.21
N GLU A 20 -22.17 -28.93 -8.96
CA GLU A 20 -20.94 -28.59 -9.69
C GLU A 20 -19.78 -29.55 -9.37
N GLU A 21 -19.62 -29.97 -8.11
CA GLU A 21 -18.60 -30.96 -7.71
C GLU A 21 -18.85 -32.32 -8.37
N GLN A 22 -20.09 -32.80 -8.39
CA GLN A 22 -20.45 -34.03 -9.11
C GLN A 22 -20.25 -33.90 -10.63
N GLY A 23 -20.48 -32.71 -11.19
CA GLY A 23 -20.19 -32.44 -12.61
C GLY A 23 -18.69 -32.53 -12.93
N LEU A 24 -17.83 -32.09 -12.01
CA LEU A 24 -16.37 -32.17 -12.14
C LEU A 24 -15.83 -33.60 -11.98
N GLU A 25 -16.39 -34.39 -11.06
CA GLU A 25 -16.06 -35.81 -10.90
C GLU A 25 -16.42 -36.60 -12.18
N ASN A 26 -17.62 -36.37 -12.73
CA ASN A 26 -18.03 -37.00 -13.99
C ASN A 26 -17.16 -36.58 -15.19
N LEU A 27 -16.65 -35.34 -15.21
CA LEU A 27 -15.70 -34.88 -16.23
C LEU A 27 -14.30 -35.48 -16.07
N GLN A 28 -13.88 -35.76 -14.82
CA GLN A 28 -12.65 -36.51 -14.55
C GLN A 28 -12.78 -37.97 -14.97
N GLU A 29 -13.93 -38.61 -14.73
CA GLU A 29 -14.20 -39.97 -15.20
C GLU A 29 -14.29 -40.06 -16.73
N ALA A 30 -14.88 -39.06 -17.40
CA ALA A 30 -14.98 -39.03 -18.87
C ALA A 30 -13.63 -38.74 -19.56
N ALA A 31 -12.64 -38.17 -18.87
CA ALA A 31 -11.31 -37.89 -19.40
C ALA A 31 -10.32 -39.07 -19.27
N LEU A 32 -10.71 -40.16 -18.59
CA LEU A 32 -9.94 -41.39 -18.51
C LEU A 32 -10.10 -42.21 -19.79
N TRP A 33 -9.14 -42.04 -20.69
CA TRP A 33 -8.96 -42.91 -21.86
C TRP A 33 -8.89 -44.39 -21.42
N PRO A 34 -9.54 -45.33 -22.16
CA PRO A 34 -9.49 -46.75 -21.85
C PRO A 34 -8.08 -47.27 -22.12
N GLY A 35 -7.24 -47.28 -21.09
CA GLY A 35 -5.83 -47.68 -21.19
C GLY A 35 -4.93 -47.20 -20.05
N ALA A 36 -5.39 -46.26 -19.20
CA ALA A 36 -4.66 -45.92 -17.98
C ALA A 36 -4.92 -46.99 -16.92
N SER A 37 -3.85 -47.70 -16.51
CA SER A 37 -3.89 -48.67 -15.42
C SER A 37 -4.47 -48.05 -14.15
N THR A 38 -5.28 -48.85 -13.46
CA THR A 38 -6.04 -48.55 -12.26
C THR A 38 -5.16 -47.92 -11.17
N LEU A 39 -5.46 -46.66 -10.84
CA LEU A 39 -4.83 -45.84 -9.82
C LEU A 39 -5.34 -46.15 -8.40
N SER A 40 -5.99 -47.29 -8.20
CA SER A 40 -6.55 -47.72 -6.90
C SER A 40 -5.52 -48.31 -5.93
N GLU A 41 -4.22 -48.34 -6.29
CA GLU A 41 -3.14 -48.79 -5.40
C GLU A 41 -2.26 -47.66 -4.85
N ILE A 42 -2.55 -46.38 -5.13
CA ILE A 42 -1.73 -45.22 -4.69
C ILE A 42 -2.46 -44.34 -3.63
N GLU A 43 -3.61 -44.76 -3.10
CA GLU A 43 -4.36 -43.91 -2.15
C GLU A 43 -3.93 -44.04 -0.68
N ASN A 44 -2.99 -44.93 -0.34
CA ASN A 44 -2.53 -45.09 1.05
C ASN A 44 -1.26 -44.32 1.43
N GLU A 45 -0.74 -43.42 0.58
CA GLU A 45 0.48 -42.63 0.89
C GLU A 45 0.30 -41.08 0.80
N SER A 46 -0.92 -40.55 0.71
CA SER A 46 -1.14 -39.13 0.41
C SER A 46 -1.16 -38.15 1.61
N GLN A 47 -0.90 -38.59 2.86
CA GLN A 47 -0.84 -37.68 4.02
C GLN A 47 0.49 -36.92 4.20
N GLY A 48 1.44 -37.00 3.27
CA GLY A 48 2.79 -36.42 3.41
C GLY A 48 3.12 -35.15 2.59
N PHE A 49 2.22 -34.64 1.74
CA PHE A 49 2.62 -33.74 0.65
C PHE A 49 2.25 -32.23 0.82
N SER A 50 2.38 -31.66 2.03
CA SER A 50 2.05 -30.23 2.28
C SER A 50 3.24 -29.26 2.40
N HIS A 51 4.49 -29.69 2.18
CA HIS A 51 5.66 -28.83 2.39
C HIS A 51 6.60 -28.63 1.18
N PHE A 52 6.19 -29.03 -0.04
CA PHE A 52 7.07 -28.96 -1.22
C PHE A 52 7.06 -27.61 -1.99
N SER A 53 6.58 -26.50 -1.43
CA SER A 53 6.29 -25.29 -2.23
C SER A 53 7.29 -24.13 -2.19
N GLU A 54 8.49 -24.24 -1.63
CA GLU A 54 9.41 -23.07 -1.56
C GLU A 54 10.86 -23.28 -1.99
N SER A 55 11.24 -24.43 -2.58
CA SER A 55 12.63 -24.65 -3.02
C SER A 55 12.78 -25.15 -4.46
N ILE A 56 11.83 -24.86 -5.37
CA ILE A 56 12.11 -25.00 -6.80
C ILE A 56 12.95 -23.79 -7.22
N THR A 57 14.25 -23.93 -7.02
CA THR A 57 15.28 -23.10 -7.63
C THR A 57 15.11 -23.10 -9.15
N SER A 58 15.36 -21.95 -9.75
CA SER A 58 14.92 -21.44 -11.06
C SER A 58 15.28 -22.22 -12.33
N ASP A 59 15.81 -23.45 -12.27
CA ASP A 59 16.43 -24.09 -13.45
C ASP A 59 15.72 -25.33 -13.99
N VAL A 60 14.63 -25.80 -13.37
CA VAL A 60 13.83 -26.89 -13.96
C VAL A 60 12.79 -26.31 -14.91
N LYS A 61 13.05 -26.39 -16.22
CA LYS A 61 12.10 -26.01 -17.28
C LYS A 61 10.93 -26.99 -17.30
N LEU A 62 9.94 -26.77 -16.43
CA LEU A 62 8.68 -27.49 -16.49
C LEU A 62 8.00 -27.27 -17.87
N PRO A 63 7.31 -28.30 -18.40
CA PRO A 63 6.46 -28.18 -19.59
C PRO A 63 5.51 -26.97 -19.48
N VAL A 64 5.15 -26.40 -20.63
CA VAL A 64 4.28 -25.21 -20.66
C VAL A 64 2.92 -25.49 -20.00
N GLU A 65 2.39 -26.70 -20.20
CA GLU A 65 1.10 -27.14 -19.64
C GLU A 65 1.09 -27.14 -18.11
N GLU A 66 2.11 -27.71 -17.47
CA GLU A 66 2.22 -27.76 -16.00
C GLU A 66 2.41 -26.37 -15.38
N ARG A 67 3.08 -25.46 -16.09
CA ARG A 67 3.17 -24.06 -15.64
C ARG A 67 1.80 -23.38 -15.69
N LEU A 68 1.02 -23.62 -16.74
CA LEU A 68 -0.31 -23.05 -16.87
C LEU A 68 -1.28 -23.58 -15.81
N THR A 69 -1.26 -24.89 -15.53
CA THR A 69 -2.08 -25.48 -14.46
C THR A 69 -1.69 -24.93 -13.09
N TYR A 70 -0.39 -24.78 -12.82
CA TYR A 70 0.11 -24.16 -11.59
C TYR A 70 -0.37 -22.71 -11.43
N TYR A 71 -0.26 -21.88 -12.46
CA TYR A 71 -0.74 -20.49 -12.39
C TYR A 71 -2.25 -20.40 -12.22
N LYS A 72 -3.02 -21.29 -12.88
CA LYS A 72 -4.47 -21.38 -12.70
C LYS A 72 -4.84 -21.77 -11.26
N ALA A 73 -4.20 -22.79 -10.70
CA ALA A 73 -4.41 -23.21 -9.31
C ALA A 73 -4.03 -22.11 -8.31
N ARG A 74 -2.91 -21.42 -8.54
CA ARG A 74 -2.49 -20.27 -7.71
C ARG A 74 -3.49 -19.12 -7.77
N SER A 75 -4.02 -18.82 -8.97
CA SER A 75 -5.06 -17.80 -9.15
C SER A 75 -6.35 -18.16 -8.41
N LEU A 76 -6.82 -19.40 -8.53
CA LEU A 76 -8.02 -19.90 -7.82
C LEU A 76 -7.86 -19.83 -6.30
N ARG A 77 -6.71 -20.23 -5.74
CA ARG A 77 -6.43 -20.09 -4.31
C ARG A 77 -6.49 -18.63 -3.85
N SER A 78 -5.92 -17.71 -4.65
CA SER A 78 -5.97 -16.28 -4.33
C SER A 78 -7.41 -15.73 -4.36
N ILE A 79 -8.24 -16.18 -5.30
CA ILE A 79 -9.65 -15.81 -5.39
C ILE A 79 -10.43 -16.34 -4.19
N GLN A 80 -10.21 -17.60 -3.82
CA GLN A 80 -10.86 -18.24 -2.67
C GLN A 80 -10.50 -17.54 -1.36
N GLN A 81 -9.22 -17.20 -1.15
CA GLN A 81 -8.78 -16.41 0.01
C GLN A 81 -9.46 -15.05 0.09
N LYS A 82 -9.59 -14.34 -1.05
CA LYS A 82 -10.31 -13.06 -1.09
C LYS A 82 -11.79 -13.21 -0.75
N ARG A 83 -12.45 -14.27 -1.25
CA ARG A 83 -13.85 -14.56 -0.89
C ARG A 83 -14.00 -14.82 0.61
N GLN A 84 -13.11 -15.60 1.20
CA GLN A 84 -13.11 -15.85 2.65
C GLN A 84 -12.91 -14.57 3.46
N GLN A 85 -12.01 -13.68 3.02
CA GLN A 85 -11.82 -12.37 3.66
C GLN A 85 -13.08 -11.50 3.57
N GLN A 86 -13.75 -11.46 2.42
CA GLN A 86 -15.00 -10.71 2.24
C GLN A 86 -16.11 -11.24 3.15
N VAL A 87 -16.30 -12.57 3.22
CA VAL A 87 -17.28 -13.17 4.13
C VAL A 87 -16.95 -12.84 5.59
N GLN A 88 -15.68 -12.84 5.96
CA GLN A 88 -15.25 -12.46 7.31
C GLN A 88 -15.55 -10.99 7.62
N GLU A 89 -15.28 -10.08 6.68
CA GLU A 89 -15.62 -8.66 6.81
C GLU A 89 -17.13 -8.43 6.91
N GLU A 90 -17.94 -9.14 6.13
CA GLU A 90 -19.41 -9.09 6.22
C GLU A 90 -19.90 -9.60 7.58
N MET A 91 -19.35 -10.71 8.05
CA MET A 91 -19.66 -11.24 9.38
C MET A 91 -19.24 -10.26 10.50
N ASP A 92 -18.13 -9.55 10.34
CA ASP A 92 -17.67 -8.55 11.30
C ASP A 92 -18.53 -7.26 11.25
N ASN A 93 -19.06 -6.91 10.08
CA ASN A 93 -20.01 -5.80 9.91
C ASN A 93 -21.40 -6.11 10.48
N LEU A 94 -21.82 -7.39 10.44
CA LEU A 94 -23.09 -7.84 11.02
C LEU A 94 -23.03 -8.01 12.54
N LYS A 95 -21.84 -8.12 13.13
CA LYS A 95 -21.70 -8.11 14.59
C LYS A 95 -22.12 -6.75 15.11
N ASN A 96 -23.06 -6.75 16.04
CA ASN A 96 -23.42 -5.54 16.80
C ASN A 96 -22.13 -4.89 17.31
N PRO A 97 -21.95 -3.57 17.12
CA PRO A 97 -20.73 -2.90 17.50
C PRO A 97 -20.51 -3.13 19.00
N LEU A 98 -19.49 -3.92 19.33
CA LEU A 98 -19.15 -4.20 20.71
C LEU A 98 -18.73 -2.86 21.33
N ILE A 99 -19.56 -2.35 22.23
CA ILE A 99 -19.25 -1.14 22.99
C ILE A 99 -17.92 -1.42 23.68
N SER A 100 -16.88 -0.70 23.28
CA SER A 100 -15.54 -0.93 23.80
C SER A 100 -15.56 -0.84 25.33
N LYS A 101 -14.74 -1.64 26.02
CA LYS A 101 -14.61 -1.55 27.49
C LYS A 101 -14.30 -0.13 27.96
N ARG A 102 -13.60 0.65 27.13
CA ARG A 102 -13.38 2.09 27.34
C ARG A 102 -14.70 2.85 27.31
N SER A 103 -15.52 2.69 26.28
CA SER A 103 -16.86 3.32 26.20
C SER A 103 -17.80 2.89 27.33
N GLN A 104 -17.76 1.62 27.75
CA GLN A 104 -18.48 1.16 28.95
C GLN A 104 -17.94 1.84 30.22
N LYS A 105 -16.61 1.96 30.37
CA LYS A 105 -15.98 2.66 31.49
C LYS A 105 -16.28 4.17 31.49
N LEU A 106 -16.39 4.78 30.30
CA LEU A 106 -16.79 6.17 30.10
C LEU A 106 -18.27 6.37 30.45
N ALA A 107 -19.12 5.40 30.12
CA ALA A 107 -20.54 5.40 30.50
C ALA A 107 -20.73 5.19 32.01
N SER A 108 -19.87 4.39 32.66
CA SER A 108 -19.94 4.15 34.10
C SER A 108 -19.21 5.20 34.95
N SER A 109 -18.30 5.99 34.37
CA SER A 109 -17.61 7.04 35.13
C SER A 109 -18.57 8.21 35.34
N ASN A 110 -18.95 8.47 36.60
CA ASN A 110 -19.55 9.74 36.98
C ASN A 110 -18.54 10.85 36.67
N ARG A 111 -18.83 11.62 35.64
CA ARG A 111 -17.99 12.73 35.20
C ARG A 111 -18.74 14.01 35.49
N ASP A 112 -18.12 14.89 36.28
CA ASP A 112 -18.71 16.16 36.66
C ASP A 112 -18.62 17.20 35.55
N GLY A 113 -19.75 17.82 35.22
CA GLY A 113 -19.88 18.85 34.17
C GLY A 113 -20.70 18.43 32.94
N LYS A 114 -21.14 19.44 32.19
CA LYS A 114 -21.93 19.27 30.95
C LYS A 114 -21.08 18.62 29.86
N ILE A 115 -21.68 17.73 29.08
CA ILE A 115 -20.98 16.98 28.01
C ILE A 115 -20.51 17.94 26.92
N GLU A 116 -21.30 18.98 26.65
CA GLU A 116 -21.07 20.02 25.67
C GLU A 116 -19.76 20.77 25.93
N ASP A 117 -19.50 21.14 27.18
CA ASP A 117 -18.29 21.89 27.57
C ASP A 117 -17.03 21.05 27.35
N ARG A 118 -17.10 19.75 27.65
CA ARG A 118 -15.97 18.83 27.39
C ARG A 118 -15.76 18.60 25.91
N LEU A 119 -16.83 18.43 25.14
CA LEU A 119 -16.73 18.26 23.68
C LEU A 119 -16.09 19.51 23.05
N MET A 120 -16.46 20.70 23.52
CA MET A 120 -15.82 21.95 23.11
C MET A 120 -14.34 22.01 23.52
N GLN A 121 -14.00 21.71 24.77
CA GLN A 121 -12.61 21.70 25.24
C GLN A 121 -11.74 20.71 24.46
N GLU A 122 -12.26 19.51 24.17
CA GLU A 122 -11.55 18.49 23.42
C GLU A 122 -11.42 18.90 21.94
N GLY A 123 -12.44 19.54 21.37
CA GLY A 123 -12.37 20.15 20.04
C GLY A 123 -11.31 21.26 19.95
N ILE A 124 -11.26 22.16 20.94
CA ILE A 124 -10.23 23.22 21.04
C ILE A 124 -8.84 22.58 21.14
N LYS A 125 -8.69 21.56 21.99
CA LYS A 125 -7.42 20.84 22.16
C LYS A 125 -6.94 20.19 20.85
N GLN A 126 -7.84 19.54 20.12
CA GLN A 126 -7.51 18.95 18.81
C GLN A 126 -7.13 20.01 17.78
N LYS A 127 -7.88 21.12 17.72
CA LYS A 127 -7.56 22.24 16.83
C LYS A 127 -6.18 22.83 17.13
N MET A 128 -5.85 23.01 18.41
CA MET A 128 -4.53 23.49 18.85
C MET A 128 -3.41 22.51 18.48
N LEU A 129 -3.63 21.19 18.65
CA LEU A 129 -2.67 20.17 18.23
C LEU A 129 -2.43 20.20 16.72
N GLN A 130 -3.48 20.39 15.93
CA GLN A 130 -3.37 20.48 14.48
C GLN A 130 -2.58 21.72 14.05
N ILE A 131 -2.90 22.89 14.61
CA ILE A 131 -2.15 24.14 14.37
C ILE A 131 -0.67 23.95 14.72
N LYS A 132 -0.36 23.31 15.86
CA LYS A 132 1.02 23.04 16.27
C LYS A 132 1.74 22.13 15.28
N LYS A 133 1.07 21.10 14.76
CA LYS A 133 1.62 20.17 13.77
C LYS A 133 1.89 20.85 12.43
N GLU A 134 0.95 21.69 11.96
CA GLU A 134 1.12 22.48 10.74
C GLU A 134 2.27 23.50 10.88
N ALA A 135 2.39 24.15 12.03
CA ALA A 135 3.50 25.05 12.33
C ALA A 135 4.86 24.32 12.33
N GLN A 136 4.92 23.08 12.83
CA GLN A 136 6.12 22.24 12.76
C GLN A 136 6.49 21.87 11.32
N LEU A 137 5.51 21.37 10.55
CA LEU A 137 5.72 21.05 9.13
C LEU A 137 6.17 22.27 8.33
N SER A 138 5.61 23.45 8.61
CA SER A 138 6.03 24.71 7.98
C SER A 138 7.48 25.07 8.31
N LYS A 139 7.90 24.91 9.58
CA LYS A 139 9.30 25.12 9.99
C LYS A 139 10.26 24.14 9.30
N GLU A 140 9.88 22.86 9.24
CA GLU A 140 10.66 21.83 8.53
C GLU A 140 10.76 22.13 7.04
N ALA A 141 9.66 22.55 6.41
CA ALA A 141 9.64 22.95 5.00
C ALA A 141 10.54 24.16 4.75
N LYS A 142 10.57 25.16 5.64
CA LYS A 142 11.49 26.32 5.54
C LYS A 142 12.96 25.89 5.65
N VAL A 143 13.28 24.98 6.57
CA VAL A 143 14.65 24.44 6.71
C VAL A 143 15.05 23.64 5.47
N GLN A 144 14.14 22.87 4.88
CA GLN A 144 14.39 22.10 3.66
C GLN A 144 14.45 22.97 2.40
N ALA A 145 13.72 24.10 2.38
CA ALA A 145 13.68 25.01 1.25
C ALA A 145 14.99 25.81 1.07
N ASN A 146 15.78 25.97 2.14
CA ASN A 146 17.12 26.52 2.02
C ASN A 146 18.03 25.48 1.35
N PRO A 147 18.46 25.67 0.09
CA PRO A 147 19.31 24.70 -0.57
C PRO A 147 20.62 24.61 0.20
N ILE A 148 20.88 23.45 0.82
CA ILE A 148 22.16 23.19 1.47
C ILE A 148 23.20 23.13 0.35
N ILE A 149 24.00 24.18 0.22
CA ILE A 149 25.15 24.20 -0.67
C ILE A 149 26.09 23.13 -0.13
N THR A 150 26.25 22.04 -0.89
CA THR A 150 27.19 20.98 -0.54
C THR A 150 28.60 21.59 -0.40
N PRO A 151 29.41 21.17 0.58
CA PRO A 151 30.75 21.73 0.79
C PRO A 151 31.62 21.63 -0.47
N LEU A 152 31.40 20.60 -1.30
CA LEU A 152 32.03 20.46 -2.61
C LEU A 152 31.62 21.58 -3.59
N ALA A 153 30.35 21.96 -3.62
CA ALA A 153 29.84 23.05 -4.46
C ALA A 153 30.33 24.42 -3.97
N ALA A 154 30.57 24.57 -2.67
CA ALA A 154 31.20 25.75 -2.09
C ALA A 154 32.72 25.82 -2.42
N SER A 155 33.41 24.68 -2.48
CA SER A 155 34.84 24.62 -2.82
C SER A 155 35.15 24.68 -4.32
N LEU A 156 34.13 24.52 -5.17
CA LEU A 156 34.31 24.54 -6.62
C LEU A 156 34.61 25.97 -7.07
N LYS A 157 35.89 26.26 -7.34
CA LYS A 157 36.29 27.50 -8.00
C LYS A 157 35.64 27.50 -9.38
N ARG A 158 34.72 28.44 -9.61
CA ARG A 158 34.11 28.62 -10.92
C ARG A 158 34.69 29.88 -11.52
N GLU A 159 35.30 29.74 -12.68
CA GLU A 159 35.88 30.87 -13.42
C GLU A 159 34.76 31.64 -14.13
N GLY A 160 34.90 32.98 -14.16
CA GLY A 160 33.94 33.88 -14.78
C GLY A 160 32.80 34.36 -13.88
N ASP A 161 32.19 35.48 -14.26
CA ASP A 161 31.04 36.04 -13.56
C ASP A 161 29.84 35.07 -13.60
N ILE A 162 28.98 35.11 -12.59
CA ILE A 162 27.78 34.28 -12.49
C ILE A 162 26.81 34.64 -13.61
N VAL A 163 26.73 35.94 -13.94
CA VAL A 163 25.82 36.47 -14.98
C VAL A 163 26.16 35.89 -16.35
N ASP A 164 27.43 35.93 -16.75
CA ASP A 164 27.88 35.42 -18.05
C ASP A 164 27.58 33.93 -18.21
N ARG A 165 27.80 33.14 -17.15
CA ARG A 165 27.54 31.70 -17.16
C ARG A 165 26.05 31.37 -17.23
N LEU A 166 25.19 32.16 -16.58
CA LEU A 166 23.74 32.01 -16.71
C LEU A 166 23.29 32.33 -18.14
N PHE A 167 23.88 33.36 -18.75
CA PHE A 167 23.62 33.74 -20.13
C PHE A 167 24.05 32.63 -21.11
N GLU A 168 25.23 32.04 -20.90
CA GLU A 168 25.72 30.92 -21.69
C GLU A 168 24.84 29.67 -21.55
N TYR A 169 24.39 29.36 -20.32
CA TYR A 169 23.44 28.28 -20.08
C TYR A 169 22.10 28.49 -20.79
N GLN A 170 21.59 29.72 -20.79
CA GLN A 170 20.36 30.07 -21.50
C GLN A 170 20.52 29.85 -23.01
N LYS A 171 21.68 30.23 -23.58
CA LYS A 171 21.99 30.01 -24.99
C LYS A 171 22.04 28.53 -25.35
N ILE A 172 22.77 27.71 -24.57
CA ILE A 172 22.83 26.25 -24.75
C ILE A 172 21.43 25.62 -24.63
N TYR A 173 20.60 26.12 -23.72
CA TYR A 173 19.25 25.62 -23.53
C TYR A 173 18.36 25.90 -24.76
N GLN A 174 18.42 27.12 -25.30
CA GLN A 174 17.68 27.50 -26.50
C GLN A 174 18.11 26.68 -27.72
N GLU A 175 19.42 26.51 -27.92
CA GLU A 175 19.98 25.69 -29.00
C GLU A 175 19.47 24.24 -28.97
N LYS A 176 19.43 23.62 -27.78
CA LYS A 176 18.85 22.27 -27.61
C LYS A 176 17.36 22.20 -27.93
N LEU A 177 16.64 23.28 -27.63
CA LEU A 177 15.21 23.39 -27.92
C LEU A 177 14.95 23.49 -29.42
N GLU A 178 15.79 24.23 -30.14
CA GLU A 178 15.75 24.33 -31.60
C GLU A 178 16.13 23.02 -32.28
N ASN A 179 17.20 22.37 -31.84
CA ASN A 179 17.59 21.04 -32.34
C ASN A 179 16.46 20.02 -32.17
N LYS A 180 15.76 20.03 -31.03
CA LYS A 180 14.61 19.15 -30.79
C LYS A 180 13.40 19.44 -31.69
N LYS A 181 13.21 20.70 -32.10
CA LYS A 181 12.16 21.06 -33.07
C LYS A 181 12.54 20.60 -34.48
N ASN A 182 13.82 20.72 -34.85
CA ASN A 182 14.33 20.29 -36.14
C ASN A 182 14.35 18.75 -36.27
N ASP A 183 14.57 18.03 -35.17
CA ASP A 183 14.53 16.56 -35.11
C ASP A 183 13.10 15.99 -35.03
N SER A 184 12.04 16.81 -35.06
CA SER A 184 10.67 16.28 -35.13
C SER A 184 10.44 15.70 -36.53
N PRO A 185 10.22 14.38 -36.68
CA PRO A 185 10.11 13.76 -37.99
C PRO A 185 8.79 14.23 -38.64
N LYS A 186 8.89 15.17 -39.57
CA LYS A 186 7.82 15.48 -40.50
C LYS A 186 7.65 14.26 -41.41
N ASP A 187 6.41 13.81 -41.54
CA ASP A 187 5.95 12.78 -42.46
C ASP A 187 6.25 11.31 -42.10
N SER A 188 5.65 10.83 -41.01
CA SER A 188 5.17 9.44 -40.98
C SER A 188 3.66 9.42 -40.73
N LYS A 189 2.88 9.57 -41.80
CA LYS A 189 1.43 9.30 -41.80
C LYS A 189 1.22 7.82 -41.46
N GLY A 190 0.46 7.56 -40.40
CA GLY A 190 -0.56 6.50 -40.43
C GLY A 190 -0.16 5.05 -40.24
N ILE A 191 0.76 4.71 -39.33
CA ILE A 191 0.71 3.39 -38.68
C ILE A 191 0.92 3.61 -37.17
N PRO A 192 -0.05 3.26 -36.31
CA PRO A 192 0.17 3.29 -34.87
C PRO A 192 1.36 2.38 -34.57
N LYS A 193 2.46 2.99 -34.12
CA LYS A 193 3.62 2.27 -33.60
C LYS A 193 3.17 1.52 -32.35
N ILE A 194 2.69 0.29 -32.54
CA ILE A 194 2.74 -0.74 -31.51
C ILE A 194 4.17 -0.70 -30.99
N ASN A 195 4.32 -0.50 -29.69
CA ASN A 195 5.59 -0.43 -28.99
C ASN A 195 6.42 -1.69 -29.31
N LYS A 196 7.19 -1.64 -30.40
CA LYS A 196 8.29 -2.57 -30.62
C LYS A 196 9.28 -2.24 -29.52
N ILE A 197 9.33 -3.15 -28.56
CA ILE A 197 10.33 -3.25 -27.51
C ILE A 197 11.67 -3.35 -28.26
N ASN A 198 12.28 -2.20 -28.53
CA ASN A 198 13.59 -2.16 -29.15
C ASN A 198 14.60 -2.66 -28.12
N GLY A 199 15.04 -3.91 -28.31
CA GLY A 199 16.47 -4.20 -28.35
C GLY A 199 17.15 -4.63 -27.05
N ILE A 200 16.52 -5.48 -26.23
CA ILE A 200 17.25 -6.21 -25.16
C ILE A 200 17.42 -7.70 -25.47
N GLU A 201 16.58 -8.31 -26.32
CA GLU A 201 16.61 -9.77 -26.52
C GLU A 201 17.66 -10.26 -27.54
N SER A 202 18.16 -9.43 -28.46
CA SER A 202 19.14 -9.88 -29.47
C SER A 202 20.61 -9.81 -29.02
N LYS A 203 20.88 -9.37 -27.79
CA LYS A 203 22.24 -9.37 -27.22
C LYS A 203 22.63 -10.68 -26.53
N TYR A 204 21.67 -11.58 -26.31
CA TYR A 204 21.89 -12.87 -25.64
C TYR A 204 22.02 -14.07 -26.59
N MET A 205 21.95 -13.84 -27.90
CA MET A 205 22.05 -14.90 -28.92
C MET A 205 23.27 -14.69 -29.82
N LYS A 206 24.45 -14.49 -29.22
CA LYS A 206 25.70 -14.79 -29.91
C LYS A 206 26.20 -16.14 -29.38
N PRO A 207 26.34 -17.18 -30.22
CA PRO A 207 27.04 -18.38 -29.81
C PRO A 207 28.50 -18.01 -29.56
N ASN A 208 28.85 -17.79 -28.29
CA ASN A 208 30.24 -17.74 -27.90
C ASN A 208 30.81 -19.14 -28.14
N SER A 209 31.78 -19.24 -29.05
CA SER A 209 32.61 -20.41 -29.21
C SER A 209 33.16 -20.84 -27.84
N PRO A 210 33.23 -22.16 -27.56
CA PRO A 210 33.61 -22.67 -26.25
C PRO A 210 35.05 -22.29 -25.94
N LYS A 211 35.24 -21.22 -25.16
CA LYS A 211 36.51 -20.99 -24.47
C LYS A 211 36.55 -21.99 -23.32
N THR A 212 37.55 -22.86 -23.34
CA THR A 212 37.92 -23.78 -22.28
C THR A 212 38.35 -22.98 -21.04
N VAL A 213 37.36 -22.51 -20.28
CA VAL A 213 37.57 -21.92 -18.96
C VAL A 213 37.71 -23.08 -17.98
N TYR A 214 38.89 -23.19 -17.36
CA TYR A 214 39.11 -24.06 -16.22
C TYR A 214 38.07 -23.70 -15.15
N VAL A 215 37.13 -24.62 -14.90
CA VAL A 215 36.13 -24.47 -13.84
C VAL A 215 36.86 -24.69 -12.52
N GLU A 216 37.36 -23.61 -11.92
CA GLU A 216 37.60 -23.60 -10.48
C GLU A 216 36.29 -23.97 -9.80
N THR A 217 36.31 -25.10 -9.10
CA THR A 217 35.21 -25.61 -8.30
C THR A 217 35.04 -24.69 -7.08
N PHE A 218 34.42 -23.53 -7.29
CA PHE A 218 33.95 -22.69 -6.20
C PHE A 218 32.82 -23.44 -5.49
N SER A 219 33.19 -24.25 -4.49
CA SER A 219 32.24 -24.83 -3.55
C SER A 219 31.72 -23.70 -2.67
N TYR A 220 30.71 -22.99 -3.15
CA TYR A 220 30.00 -22.01 -2.36
C TYR A 220 29.22 -22.77 -1.28
N LYS A 221 29.82 -22.92 -0.11
CA LYS A 221 29.14 -23.38 1.10
C LYS A 221 28.54 -22.13 1.74
N PRO A 222 27.24 -21.88 1.58
CA PRO A 222 26.63 -20.72 2.22
C PRO A 222 26.85 -20.82 3.74
N GLU A 223 27.56 -19.85 4.30
CA GLU A 223 27.71 -19.74 5.74
C GLU A 223 26.36 -19.34 6.35
N VAL A 224 25.86 -20.19 7.24
CA VAL A 224 24.59 -19.93 7.94
C VAL A 224 24.82 -18.75 8.88
N ASN A 225 23.94 -17.74 8.81
CA ASN A 225 24.01 -16.59 9.70
C ASN A 225 23.93 -17.03 11.18
N LYS A 226 24.77 -16.47 12.06
CA LYS A 226 24.79 -16.76 13.51
C LYS A 226 23.41 -16.71 14.17
N LYS A 227 22.52 -15.80 13.71
CA LYS A 227 21.14 -15.73 14.21
C LYS A 227 20.34 -16.99 13.89
N SER A 228 20.54 -17.54 12.70
CA SER A 228 19.90 -18.77 12.24
C SER A 228 20.43 -19.97 13.02
N GLU A 229 21.71 -20.01 13.38
CA GLU A 229 22.28 -21.05 14.25
C GLU A 229 21.68 -21.00 15.68
N ILE A 230 21.50 -19.81 16.24
CA ILE A 230 20.84 -19.64 17.56
C ILE A 230 19.38 -20.09 17.50
N LEU A 231 18.67 -19.82 16.41
CA LEU A 231 17.30 -20.29 16.23
C LEU A 231 17.25 -21.81 16.03
N ALA A 232 18.16 -22.36 15.23
CA ALA A 232 18.26 -23.80 14.99
C ALA A 232 18.57 -24.57 16.28
N SER A 233 19.50 -24.09 17.09
CA SER A 233 19.82 -24.67 18.40
C SER A 233 18.65 -24.58 19.39
N LYS A 234 17.90 -23.46 19.40
CA LYS A 234 16.68 -23.32 20.21
C LYS A 234 15.55 -24.27 19.79
N LEU A 235 15.46 -24.59 18.51
CA LEU A 235 14.43 -25.47 17.98
C LEU A 235 14.76 -26.96 18.18
N GLY A 236 15.98 -27.30 18.59
CA GLY A 236 16.43 -28.68 18.75
C GLY A 236 16.62 -29.44 17.43
N ASP A 237 16.98 -30.72 17.52
CA ASP A 237 17.25 -31.56 16.36
C ASP A 237 15.97 -31.64 15.48
N PRO A 238 16.07 -31.36 14.16
CA PRO A 238 14.94 -31.48 13.26
C PRO A 238 14.28 -32.87 13.28
N LYS A 239 15.05 -33.95 13.50
CA LYS A 239 14.49 -35.30 13.60
C LYS A 239 13.56 -35.45 14.81
N ASP A 240 13.96 -34.90 15.96
CA ASP A 240 13.17 -34.98 17.19
C ASP A 240 11.89 -34.15 17.09
N ARG A 241 11.93 -32.99 16.42
CA ARG A 241 10.74 -32.18 16.14
C ARG A 241 9.76 -32.88 15.21
N LEU A 242 10.27 -33.62 14.23
CA LEU A 242 9.43 -34.34 13.27
C LEU A 242 8.75 -35.55 13.93
N LEU A 243 9.43 -36.20 14.89
CA LEU A 243 8.91 -37.36 15.62
C LEU A 243 8.08 -36.98 16.85
N GLN A 244 8.19 -35.74 17.35
CA GLN A 244 7.28 -35.24 18.36
C GLN A 244 5.88 -35.11 17.76
N LYS A 245 5.02 -36.08 18.10
CA LYS A 245 3.57 -35.94 17.91
C LYS A 245 3.16 -34.58 18.50
N PRO A 246 2.36 -33.77 17.78
CA PRO A 246 1.93 -32.48 18.28
C PRO A 246 1.36 -32.70 19.67
N LYS A 247 1.98 -32.09 20.68
CA LYS A 247 1.45 -32.16 22.05
C LYS A 247 0.02 -31.67 21.96
N GLU A 248 -0.93 -32.56 22.22
CA GLU A 248 -2.31 -32.20 22.46
C GLU A 248 -2.28 -31.16 23.56
N LYS A 249 -2.38 -29.90 23.15
CA LYS A 249 -2.65 -28.83 24.10
C LYS A 249 -4.03 -29.21 24.59
N ASN A 250 -4.12 -29.75 25.80
CA ASN A 250 -5.38 -29.87 26.53
C ASN A 250 -5.96 -28.45 26.62
N LEU A 251 -6.67 -28.07 25.55
CA LEU A 251 -7.53 -26.92 25.50
C LEU A 251 -8.72 -27.37 26.33
N GLU A 252 -8.62 -27.15 27.64
CA GLU A 252 -9.82 -27.05 28.46
C GLU A 252 -10.76 -26.10 27.72
N ASP A 253 -12.00 -26.54 27.48
CA ASP A 253 -13.07 -25.86 26.72
C ASP A 253 -13.54 -24.52 27.34
N SER A 254 -12.68 -23.86 28.12
CA SER A 254 -12.91 -22.49 28.57
C SER A 254 -12.72 -21.52 27.40
N GLU A 255 -13.81 -21.29 26.67
CA GLU A 255 -14.05 -20.11 25.85
C GLU A 255 -12.99 -19.82 24.78
N TYR A 256 -13.19 -20.38 23.58
CA TYR A 256 -12.58 -19.95 22.32
C TYR A 256 -12.99 -18.51 21.93
N THR A 257 -12.64 -17.54 22.77
CA THR A 257 -12.63 -16.13 22.41
C THR A 257 -11.22 -15.78 21.97
N PHE A 258 -10.98 -15.86 20.65
CA PHE A 258 -9.84 -15.20 20.02
C PHE A 258 -9.93 -13.71 20.39
N LYS A 259 -9.28 -13.33 21.48
CA LYS A 259 -9.08 -11.96 21.94
C LYS A 259 -7.72 -11.58 21.40
N PRO A 260 -7.62 -11.11 20.13
CA PRO A 260 -6.33 -10.70 19.60
C PRO A 260 -5.74 -9.71 20.59
N SER A 261 -4.56 -10.03 21.14
CA SER A 261 -3.89 -9.21 22.16
C SER A 261 -3.26 -7.98 21.52
N ILE A 262 -4.02 -7.28 20.69
CA ILE A 262 -3.66 -6.02 20.07
C ILE A 262 -3.69 -5.00 21.23
N ASN A 263 -2.50 -4.61 21.69
CA ASN A 263 -2.25 -3.58 22.71
C ASN A 263 -2.41 -3.98 24.19
N ARG A 264 -2.19 -5.23 24.60
CA ARG A 264 -2.14 -5.61 26.03
C ARG A 264 -0.79 -5.25 26.70
N ARG A 265 -0.25 -4.05 26.45
CA ARG A 265 1.01 -3.53 27.04
C ARG A 265 0.76 -2.33 27.97
N GLU A 266 -0.36 -2.29 28.67
CA GLU A 266 -0.68 -1.16 29.55
C GLU A 266 -0.08 -1.30 30.95
N ASN A 267 0.33 -2.50 31.37
CA ASN A 267 0.77 -2.76 32.75
C ASN A 267 2.19 -3.36 32.87
N ASP A 268 3.04 -3.28 31.84
CA ASP A 268 4.44 -3.64 32.04
C ASP A 268 5.11 -2.54 32.89
N PRO A 269 5.59 -2.85 34.10
CA PRO A 269 6.25 -1.85 34.97
C PRO A 269 7.53 -1.28 34.34
N ASN A 270 8.02 -1.91 33.27
CA ASN A 270 9.19 -1.49 32.50
C ASN A 270 8.83 -0.76 31.19
N LYS A 271 7.60 -0.23 31.06
CA LYS A 271 7.20 0.50 29.86
C LYS A 271 7.87 1.87 29.83
N ILE A 272 9.02 1.94 29.16
CA ILE A 272 9.66 3.20 28.75
C ILE A 272 8.61 4.02 27.99
N GLU A 273 8.46 5.30 28.36
CA GLU A 273 7.52 6.19 27.68
C GLU A 273 7.83 6.20 26.18
N TRP A 274 6.80 6.18 25.35
CA TRP A 274 6.98 6.05 23.89
C TRP A 274 7.92 7.12 23.31
N TRP A 275 7.86 8.35 23.84
CA TRP A 275 8.75 9.44 23.46
C TRP A 275 10.21 9.19 23.83
N GLU A 276 10.47 8.59 24.97
CA GLU A 276 11.80 8.22 25.41
C GLU A 276 12.36 7.07 24.57
N SER A 277 11.52 6.10 24.19
CA SER A 277 11.89 5.06 23.22
C SER A 277 12.21 5.65 21.84
N LEU A 278 11.42 6.62 21.36
CA LEU A 278 11.71 7.35 20.12
C LEU A 278 13.01 8.14 20.21
N TYR A 279 13.29 8.77 21.34
CA TYR A 279 14.54 9.51 21.57
C TYR A 279 15.75 8.57 21.57
N GLN A 280 15.67 7.46 22.30
CA GLN A 280 16.69 6.41 22.29
C GLN A 280 16.90 5.84 20.89
N HIS A 281 15.82 5.64 20.12
CA HIS A 281 15.92 5.21 18.73
C HIS A 281 16.60 6.25 17.84
N GLY A 282 16.31 7.53 18.03
CA GLY A 282 16.98 8.63 17.34
C GLY A 282 18.48 8.68 17.66
N GLN A 283 18.85 8.52 18.92
CA GLN A 283 20.24 8.43 19.36
C GLN A 283 20.95 7.21 18.74
N PHE A 284 20.30 6.06 18.75
CA PHE A 284 20.84 4.84 18.12
C PHE A 284 21.07 5.01 16.61
N ILE A 285 20.13 5.64 15.89
CA ILE A 285 20.31 5.93 14.45
C ILE A 285 21.49 6.88 14.24
N LYS A 286 21.62 7.90 15.10
CA LYS A 286 22.71 8.88 15.03
C LYS A 286 24.07 8.21 15.27
N GLU A 287 24.20 7.43 16.35
CA GLU A 287 25.41 6.70 16.69
C GLU A 287 25.79 5.70 15.59
N LYS A 288 24.81 4.96 15.04
CA LYS A 288 25.06 4.04 13.93
C LYS A 288 25.60 4.78 12.70
N ARG A 289 25.05 5.96 12.38
CA ARG A 289 25.52 6.80 11.28
C ARG A 289 26.96 7.29 11.52
N GLU A 290 27.27 7.74 12.74
CA GLU A 290 28.63 8.16 13.12
C GLU A 290 29.62 7.00 13.05
N ARG A 291 29.28 5.83 13.60
CA ARG A 291 30.12 4.61 13.51
C ARG A 291 30.40 4.20 12.07
N THR A 292 29.39 4.25 11.20
CA THR A 292 29.56 3.91 9.77
C THR A 292 30.45 4.93 9.08
N LYS A 293 30.37 6.20 9.48
CA LYS A 293 31.24 7.26 8.95
C LYS A 293 32.70 7.06 9.39
N GLU A 294 32.94 6.79 10.66
CA GLU A 294 34.28 6.51 11.19
C GLU A 294 34.89 5.26 10.55
N GLU A 295 34.11 4.21 10.33
CA GLU A 295 34.56 3.00 9.63
C GLU A 295 34.95 3.30 8.18
N MET A 296 34.17 4.12 7.48
CA MET A 296 34.50 4.57 6.12
C MET A 296 35.75 5.47 6.09
N ASP A 297 35.95 6.30 7.12
CA ASP A 297 37.14 7.14 7.26
C ASP A 297 38.39 6.29 7.58
N LYS A 298 38.27 5.27 8.44
CA LYS A 298 39.36 4.30 8.71
C LYS A 298 39.75 3.49 7.48
N ILE A 299 38.77 2.95 6.75
CA ILE A 299 39.04 2.23 5.48
C ILE A 299 39.77 3.14 4.48
N ARG A 300 39.47 4.44 4.48
CA ARG A 300 40.12 5.42 3.61
C ARG A 300 41.56 5.73 4.05
N GLU A 301 41.86 5.66 5.35
CA GLU A 301 43.21 5.80 5.89
C GLU A 301 44.07 4.55 5.67
N GLU A 302 43.48 3.35 5.82
CA GLU A 302 44.16 2.06 5.68
C GLU A 302 44.60 1.78 4.24
N ASP A 303 43.78 2.14 3.24
CA ASP A 303 44.10 1.96 1.81
C ASP A 303 44.07 3.30 1.04
N PRO A 304 45.15 4.11 1.08
CA PRO A 304 45.23 5.36 0.32
C PRO A 304 45.16 5.14 -1.20
N ASN A 305 45.38 3.90 -1.65
CA ASN A 305 45.33 3.48 -3.06
C ASN A 305 43.96 2.91 -3.48
N LEU A 306 42.91 3.04 -2.67
CA LEU A 306 41.55 2.62 -3.05
C LEU A 306 41.04 3.47 -4.23
N THR A 307 41.29 3.00 -5.46
CA THR A 307 40.89 3.65 -6.72
C THR A 307 39.40 3.50 -7.01
N PHE A 308 38.74 2.53 -6.36
CA PHE A 308 37.31 2.33 -6.46
C PHE A 308 36.57 3.35 -5.57
N LYS A 309 36.32 4.52 -6.16
CA LYS A 309 35.39 5.51 -5.61
C LYS A 309 34.05 5.21 -6.28
N PRO A 310 33.16 4.38 -5.69
CA PRO A 310 31.86 4.14 -6.28
C PRO A 310 31.21 5.51 -6.44
N THR A 311 31.08 5.95 -7.69
CA THR A 311 30.31 7.12 -8.04
C THR A 311 28.88 6.72 -7.74
N ILE A 312 28.46 6.91 -6.48
CA ILE A 312 27.05 6.84 -6.13
C ILE A 312 26.45 7.86 -7.05
N VAL A 313 25.74 7.37 -8.06
CA VAL A 313 25.11 8.20 -9.05
C VAL A 313 24.00 8.90 -8.31
N THR A 314 24.34 9.95 -7.57
CA THR A 314 23.45 11.06 -7.25
C THR A 314 23.20 11.78 -8.57
N LYS A 315 22.69 11.05 -9.57
CA LYS A 315 21.67 11.62 -10.43
C LYS A 315 20.61 11.99 -9.42
N GLY A 316 20.73 13.19 -8.87
CA GLY A 316 19.59 13.91 -8.39
C GLY A 316 18.62 13.74 -9.54
N HIS A 317 17.58 12.95 -9.33
CA HIS A 317 16.36 13.22 -10.04
C HIS A 317 16.22 14.72 -9.87
N LYS A 318 16.50 15.49 -10.95
CA LYS A 318 16.28 16.93 -10.97
C LYS A 318 14.95 17.06 -10.27
N GLN A 319 14.93 17.73 -9.10
CA GLN A 319 13.69 17.77 -8.34
C GLN A 319 12.68 18.36 -9.31
N GLU A 320 11.83 17.47 -9.84
CA GLU A 320 10.82 17.86 -10.79
C GLU A 320 10.06 18.95 -10.08
N SER A 321 9.83 20.07 -10.78
CA SER A 321 9.04 21.12 -10.17
C SER A 321 7.73 20.49 -9.68
N ASN A 322 7.18 20.97 -8.57
CA ASN A 322 5.93 20.41 -8.07
C ASN A 322 4.86 20.41 -9.18
N GLU A 323 4.88 21.40 -10.08
CA GLU A 323 4.04 21.43 -11.29
C GLU A 323 4.29 20.27 -12.25
N GLU A 324 5.54 19.94 -12.57
CA GLU A 324 5.87 18.77 -13.41
C GLU A 324 5.39 17.46 -12.77
N ARG A 325 5.56 17.35 -11.45
CA ARG A 325 5.05 16.20 -10.68
C ARG A 325 3.53 16.10 -10.75
N PHE A 326 2.81 17.22 -10.57
CA PHE A 326 1.35 17.26 -10.68
C PHE A 326 0.88 16.91 -12.09
N LYS A 327 1.49 17.49 -13.12
CA LYS A 327 1.17 17.17 -14.53
C LYS A 327 1.37 15.69 -14.84
N ARG A 328 2.45 15.09 -14.32
CA ARG A 328 2.70 13.65 -14.48
C ARG A 328 1.63 12.80 -13.77
N LEU A 329 1.25 13.16 -12.55
CA LEU A 329 0.20 12.45 -11.80
C LEU A 329 -1.16 12.57 -12.47
N GLU A 330 -1.50 13.75 -13.00
CA GLU A 330 -2.74 13.97 -13.75
C GLU A 330 -2.76 13.14 -15.04
N ALA A 331 -1.66 13.14 -15.80
CA ALA A 331 -1.53 12.32 -17.00
C ALA A 331 -1.65 10.82 -16.68
N TRP A 332 -1.06 10.36 -15.58
CA TRP A 332 -1.19 8.98 -15.13
C TRP A 332 -2.62 8.62 -14.72
N SER A 333 -3.33 9.54 -14.03
CA SER A 333 -4.75 9.36 -13.68
C SER A 333 -5.63 9.23 -14.92
N LYS A 334 -5.45 10.11 -15.92
CA LYS A 334 -6.17 10.08 -17.19
C LYS A 334 -5.94 8.77 -17.95
N GLN A 335 -4.69 8.32 -18.04
CA GLN A 335 -4.36 7.03 -18.69
C GLN A 335 -4.99 5.84 -17.96
N LYS A 336 -5.03 5.88 -16.62
CA LYS A 336 -5.67 4.84 -15.82
C LYS A 336 -7.18 4.79 -16.05
N GLU A 337 -7.84 5.95 -16.07
CA GLU A 337 -9.27 6.07 -16.36
C GLU A 337 -9.60 5.55 -17.76
N GLN A 338 -8.83 5.96 -18.77
CA GLN A 338 -8.98 5.46 -20.15
C GLN A 338 -8.87 3.93 -20.22
N LYS A 339 -7.87 3.33 -19.58
CA LYS A 339 -7.73 1.87 -19.53
C LYS A 339 -8.91 1.17 -18.85
N ILE A 340 -9.49 1.78 -17.81
CA ILE A 340 -10.67 1.24 -17.13
C ILE A 340 -11.88 1.33 -18.05
N GLU A 341 -12.05 2.43 -18.77
CA GLU A 341 -13.17 2.63 -19.70
C GLU A 341 -13.09 1.70 -20.91
N GLU A 342 -11.91 1.54 -21.49
CA GLU A 342 -11.65 0.56 -22.56
C GLU A 342 -11.94 -0.88 -22.09
N ALA A 343 -11.47 -1.26 -20.90
CA ALA A 343 -11.74 -2.58 -20.33
C ALA A 343 -13.24 -2.80 -20.07
N LYS A 344 -13.96 -1.77 -19.61
CA LYS A 344 -15.42 -1.83 -19.43
C LYS A 344 -16.14 -2.00 -20.77
N ALA A 345 -15.76 -1.22 -21.79
CA ALA A 345 -16.36 -1.31 -23.13
C ALA A 345 -16.10 -2.68 -23.78
N GLN A 346 -14.90 -3.24 -23.60
CA GLN A 346 -14.60 -4.59 -24.07
C GLN A 346 -15.40 -5.67 -23.34
N ASN A 347 -15.58 -5.53 -22.02
CA ASN A 347 -16.34 -6.51 -21.24
C ASN A 347 -17.84 -6.41 -21.52
N SER A 348 -18.42 -5.21 -21.68
CA SER A 348 -19.84 -5.07 -22.00
C SER A 348 -20.24 -5.76 -23.30
N ASN A 349 -19.35 -5.79 -24.30
CA ASN A 349 -19.61 -6.49 -25.55
C ASN A 349 -19.51 -8.02 -25.37
N LYS A 350 -18.53 -8.50 -24.59
CA LYS A 350 -18.38 -9.93 -24.29
C LYS A 350 -19.52 -10.48 -23.44
N ASP A 351 -20.02 -9.70 -22.49
CA ASP A 351 -21.13 -10.10 -21.63
C ASP A 351 -22.44 -10.24 -22.45
N LEU A 352 -22.61 -9.43 -23.51
CA LEU A 352 -23.74 -9.54 -24.45
C LEU A 352 -23.60 -10.75 -25.39
N GLU A 353 -22.39 -11.02 -25.89
CA GLU A 353 -22.13 -12.16 -26.79
C GLU A 353 -22.18 -13.52 -26.06
N GLY A 354 -21.85 -13.54 -24.76
CA GLY A 354 -21.90 -14.73 -23.91
C GLY A 354 -23.26 -15.02 -23.26
N CYS A 355 -24.22 -14.08 -23.32
CA CYS A 355 -25.58 -14.29 -22.83
C CYS A 355 -26.41 -15.17 -23.80
N THR A 356 -26.05 -16.45 -23.87
CA THR A 356 -26.86 -17.51 -24.52
C THR A 356 -27.98 -18.03 -23.62
N PHE A 357 -28.04 -17.56 -22.37
CA PHE A 357 -29.16 -17.78 -21.48
C PHE A 357 -30.38 -17.00 -22.00
N ALA A 358 -31.09 -17.61 -22.93
CA ALA A 358 -32.46 -17.27 -23.28
C ALA A 358 -33.36 -18.12 -22.37
N PRO A 359 -33.68 -17.68 -21.14
CA PRO A 359 -34.59 -18.44 -20.31
C PRO A 359 -35.86 -18.63 -21.11
N LYS A 360 -36.34 -19.87 -21.22
CA LYS A 360 -37.69 -20.15 -21.70
C LYS A 360 -38.63 -19.49 -20.70
N ILE A 361 -38.97 -18.23 -20.95
CA ILE A 361 -40.06 -17.53 -20.29
C ILE A 361 -41.30 -18.23 -20.82
N ASN A 362 -41.68 -19.31 -20.14
CA ASN A 362 -43.01 -19.87 -20.29
C ASN A 362 -43.96 -18.68 -20.08
N LYS A 363 -44.73 -18.35 -21.11
CA LYS A 363 -45.83 -17.37 -21.05
C LYS A 363 -46.88 -17.89 -20.08
N ARG A 364 -46.54 -17.99 -18.79
CA ARG A 364 -47.52 -18.20 -17.74
C ARG A 364 -48.25 -16.88 -17.66
N LEU A 365 -49.45 -16.93 -18.23
CA LEU A 365 -50.59 -16.06 -18.01
C LEU A 365 -50.29 -14.96 -17.01
N SER A 366 -50.31 -13.72 -17.49
CA SER A 366 -50.30 -12.50 -16.72
C SER A 366 -51.46 -12.49 -15.73
N SER A 367 -51.37 -13.26 -14.65
CA SER A 367 -52.19 -13.02 -13.47
C SER A 367 -51.67 -11.72 -12.89
N SER A 368 -52.42 -10.65 -13.12
CA SER A 368 -52.25 -9.34 -12.54
C SER A 368 -52.15 -9.46 -11.03
N LYS A 369 -50.94 -9.69 -10.50
CA LYS A 369 -50.72 -9.45 -9.08
C LYS A 369 -50.88 -7.93 -8.90
N PRO A 370 -51.75 -7.49 -7.98
CA PRO A 370 -51.95 -6.07 -7.74
C PRO A 370 -50.57 -5.47 -7.43
N LYS A 371 -50.25 -4.35 -8.09
CA LYS A 371 -49.05 -3.56 -7.77
C LYS A 371 -49.05 -3.36 -6.26
N ILE A 372 -48.16 -4.05 -5.57
CA ILE A 372 -47.86 -3.72 -4.18
C ILE A 372 -47.21 -2.36 -4.29
N GLU A 373 -47.99 -1.32 -4.08
CA GLU A 373 -47.49 0.03 -3.90
C GLU A 373 -46.55 -0.05 -2.70
N THR A 374 -45.25 -0.14 -2.96
CA THR A 374 -44.22 -0.06 -1.95
C THR A 374 -44.20 1.38 -1.45
N LYS A 375 -45.18 1.70 -0.58
CA LYS A 375 -45.33 2.98 0.10
C LYS A 375 -44.03 3.25 0.85
N GLY A 376 -43.15 4.03 0.25
CA GLY A 376 -41.84 4.35 0.82
C GLY A 376 -40.71 4.47 -0.20
N VAL A 377 -40.77 3.78 -1.33
CA VAL A 377 -39.71 3.86 -2.36
C VAL A 377 -39.65 5.26 -2.97
N ASP A 378 -40.80 5.85 -3.30
CA ASP A 378 -40.85 7.23 -3.80
C ASP A 378 -40.37 8.24 -2.76
N LYS A 379 -40.75 8.07 -1.49
CA LYS A 379 -40.27 8.93 -0.40
C LYS A 379 -38.76 8.79 -0.19
N PHE A 380 -38.19 7.60 -0.40
CA PHE A 380 -36.76 7.35 -0.30
C PHE A 380 -35.99 7.99 -1.46
N LEU A 381 -36.48 7.82 -2.70
CA LEU A 381 -35.90 8.46 -3.90
C LEU A 381 -35.98 9.98 -3.80
N GLN A 382 -37.08 10.53 -3.30
CA GLN A 382 -37.25 11.97 -3.07
C GLN A 382 -36.28 12.48 -1.99
N ARG A 383 -36.06 11.72 -0.91
CA ARG A 383 -35.10 12.06 0.15
C ARG A 383 -33.65 12.01 -0.34
N GLN A 384 -33.30 11.04 -1.18
CA GLN A 384 -32.00 10.97 -1.86
C GLN A 384 -31.78 12.16 -2.80
N GLY A 385 -32.81 12.54 -3.57
CA GLY A 385 -32.75 13.70 -4.46
C GLY A 385 -32.51 15.01 -3.70
N LEU A 386 -33.22 15.22 -2.59
CA LEU A 386 -33.04 16.40 -1.73
C LEU A 386 -31.67 16.43 -1.05
N ALA A 387 -31.17 15.28 -0.56
CA ALA A 387 -29.83 15.21 0.03
C ALA A 387 -28.73 15.57 -0.99
N LYS A 388 -28.86 15.14 -2.24
CA LYS A 388 -27.91 15.49 -3.31
C LYS A 388 -27.97 16.97 -3.69
N LYS A 389 -29.17 17.57 -3.75
CA LYS A 389 -29.33 19.02 -3.99
C LYS A 389 -28.74 19.85 -2.86
N ASN A 390 -29.03 19.50 -1.60
CA ASN A 390 -28.50 20.20 -0.44
C ASN A 390 -26.98 20.06 -0.30
N LYS A 391 -26.40 18.96 -0.79
CA LYS A 391 -24.95 18.78 -0.85
C LYS A 391 -24.32 19.69 -1.89
N ASN A 392 -24.92 19.82 -3.07
CA ASN A 392 -24.40 20.74 -4.10
C ASN A 392 -24.58 22.23 -3.75
N GLU A 393 -25.63 22.60 -3.02
CA GLU A 393 -25.82 23.99 -2.58
C GLU A 393 -24.91 24.37 -1.39
N ASN A 394 -24.60 23.43 -0.49
CA ASN A 394 -23.69 23.68 0.64
C ASN A 394 -22.20 23.37 0.37
N ASP A 395 -21.87 22.59 -0.65
CA ASP A 395 -20.48 22.37 -1.14
C ASP A 395 -20.08 23.39 -2.21
N SER A 396 -20.88 24.43 -2.49
CA SER A 396 -20.26 25.68 -2.96
C SER A 396 -19.27 26.07 -1.87
N PRO A 397 -17.97 26.20 -2.16
CA PRO A 397 -16.97 26.46 -1.14
C PRO A 397 -17.36 27.78 -0.49
N LYS A 398 -18.00 27.70 0.67
CA LYS A 398 -18.11 28.83 1.59
C LYS A 398 -16.66 29.16 1.90
N LYS A 399 -16.13 30.12 1.14
CA LYS A 399 -15.01 30.96 1.53
C LYS A 399 -15.36 31.43 2.92
N TYR A 400 -14.91 30.70 3.93
CA TYR A 400 -14.64 31.30 5.21
C TYR A 400 -13.56 32.32 4.88
N GLN A 401 -14.00 33.55 4.62
CA GLN A 401 -13.18 34.74 4.79
C GLN A 401 -12.86 34.82 6.27
N THR A 402 -11.99 33.93 6.76
CA THR A 402 -11.10 34.35 7.83
C THR A 402 -10.17 35.33 7.14
N GLU A 403 -10.51 36.60 7.25
CA GLU A 403 -9.62 37.72 6.96
C GLU A 403 -8.44 37.67 7.93
N THR A 404 -7.61 36.62 7.86
CA THR A 404 -6.21 36.78 8.15
C THR A 404 -5.62 37.44 6.92
N ARG A 405 -5.90 38.74 6.79
CA ARG A 405 -5.06 39.65 6.02
C ARG A 405 -3.67 39.48 6.60
N ASN A 406 -2.83 38.70 5.91
CA ASN A 406 -1.38 38.85 5.99
C ASN A 406 -1.06 40.18 5.28
N GLU A 407 -1.58 41.29 5.80
CA GLU A 407 -1.00 42.58 5.54
C GLU A 407 0.26 42.58 6.39
N ASP A 408 1.41 42.65 5.73
CA ASP A 408 2.69 42.79 6.40
C ASP A 408 2.56 44.00 7.35
N ILE A 409 2.44 43.72 8.65
CA ILE A 409 2.34 44.73 9.70
C ILE A 409 3.54 45.65 9.51
N SER A 410 3.29 46.95 9.34
CA SER A 410 4.39 47.87 9.09
C SER A 410 5.35 47.85 10.27
N ALA A 411 6.65 48.05 10.03
CA ALA A 411 7.65 47.99 11.10
C ALA A 411 7.30 48.90 12.30
N ALA A 412 6.67 50.05 12.03
CA ALA A 412 6.21 50.98 13.06
C ALA A 412 5.05 50.44 13.90
N GLU A 413 4.10 49.72 13.29
CA GLU A 413 2.99 49.08 14.01
C GLU A 413 3.49 47.92 14.87
N PHE A 414 4.48 47.17 14.37
CA PHE A 414 5.14 46.12 15.15
C PHE A 414 5.88 46.68 16.37
N GLU A 415 6.65 47.77 16.20
CA GLU A 415 7.33 48.43 17.33
C GLU A 415 6.33 48.98 18.36
N ASN A 416 5.23 49.58 17.91
CA ASN A 416 4.17 50.06 18.81
C ASN A 416 3.49 48.91 19.57
N ALA A 417 3.21 47.79 18.90
CA ALA A 417 2.64 46.60 19.55
C ALA A 417 3.60 46.00 20.59
N MET A 418 4.91 45.96 20.29
CA MET A 418 5.93 45.50 21.23
C MET A 418 6.05 46.43 22.44
N LYS A 419 5.98 47.74 22.23
CA LYS A 419 6.03 48.73 23.31
C LYS A 419 4.80 48.64 24.22
N ALA A 420 3.60 48.51 23.64
CA ALA A 420 2.36 48.34 24.40
C ALA A 420 2.40 47.08 25.28
N LEU A 421 2.90 45.96 24.75
CA LEU A 421 3.03 44.71 25.50
C LEU A 421 4.04 44.82 26.65
N HIS A 422 5.14 45.54 26.43
CA HIS A 422 6.14 45.81 27.46
C HIS A 422 5.57 46.66 28.61
N ASP A 423 4.83 47.73 28.27
CA ASP A 423 4.17 48.59 29.25
C ASP A 423 3.09 47.83 30.02
N GLU A 424 2.34 46.94 29.36
CA GLU A 424 1.33 46.09 29.99
C GLU A 424 1.97 45.13 31.01
N LEU A 425 3.07 44.45 30.64
CA LEU A 425 3.81 43.56 31.54
C LEU A 425 4.37 44.29 32.76
N HIS A 426 4.79 45.56 32.62
CA HIS A 426 5.27 46.37 33.74
C HIS A 426 4.16 47.01 34.56
N SER A 427 2.95 47.14 33.99
CA SER A 427 1.77 47.63 34.71
C SER A 427 1.13 46.57 35.61
N ILE A 428 1.51 45.29 35.47
CA ILE A 428 1.09 44.22 36.37
C ILE A 428 1.80 44.44 37.71
N ASN A 429 1.18 45.24 38.58
CA ASN A 429 1.56 45.36 39.98
C ASN A 429 1.39 43.98 40.63
N LEU A 430 2.52 43.31 40.86
CA LEU A 430 2.61 42.17 41.75
C LEU A 430 2.39 42.68 43.17
N ASN A 431 1.13 42.90 43.54
CA ASN A 431 0.73 43.04 44.94
C ASN A 431 0.93 41.67 45.60
N MET A 432 2.14 41.46 46.13
CA MET A 432 2.43 40.45 47.15
C MET A 432 2.27 41.06 48.53
#